data_AF-A0A5Q4FPE5-F1
#
_entry.id   AF-A0A5Q4FPE5-F1
#
_cell.length_a   1.000
_cell.length_b   1.000
_cell.length_c   1.000
_cell.angle_alpha   90.00
_cell.angle_beta   90.00
_cell.angle_gamma   90.00
#
_symmetry.space_group_name_H-M   'P 1'
#
loop_
_entity.id
_entity.type
_entity.pdbx_description
1 polymer ?
#
loop_
_entity_poly.entity_id
_entity_poly.type
_entity_poly.pdbx_seq_one_letter_code
_entity_poly.pdbx_strand_id
1 'polypeptide(L)'
;MTKDPVNKENQDLEKSIAFGVSEDNIDLKTVSFWIVLGIVLVIIILFGVYNMYNYNQFLSSQQAAIDAEYHELDRMRERDHRMLNTFELVDEENRRYRIPIDSAMALIARD
;
A
#
# COMPACT_ATOMS: atom_id res chain seq x y z
N MET A 1 -38.58 57.85 39.09
CA MET A 1 -37.86 56.58 39.37
C MET A 1 -36.56 56.62 38.57
N THR A 2 -35.60 57.36 39.09
CA THR A 2 -34.33 57.69 38.44
C THR A 2 -33.42 56.48 38.64
N LYS A 3 -33.08 55.75 37.58
CA LYS A 3 -32.12 54.65 37.68
C LYS A 3 -30.74 55.26 37.84
N ASP A 4 -30.19 55.18 39.05
CA ASP A 4 -28.89 55.73 39.39
C ASP A 4 -27.78 55.20 38.47
N PRO A 5 -26.94 56.08 37.87
CA PRO A 5 -25.86 55.68 36.97
C PRO A 5 -24.77 54.85 37.67
N VAL A 6 -24.64 55.01 38.99
CA VAL A 6 -23.64 54.34 39.84
C VAL A 6 -23.78 52.81 39.81
N ASN A 7 -24.99 52.28 39.61
CA ASN A 7 -25.20 50.83 39.62
C ASN A 7 -24.68 50.15 38.35
N LYS A 8 -24.81 50.81 37.19
CA LYS A 8 -24.33 50.25 35.92
C LYS A 8 -22.81 50.27 35.84
N GLU A 9 -22.19 51.37 36.28
CA GLU A 9 -20.73 51.51 36.28
C GLU A 9 -20.06 50.46 37.16
N ASN A 10 -20.64 50.16 38.33
CA ASN A 10 -20.17 49.10 39.22
C ASN A 10 -20.33 47.71 38.60
N GLN A 11 -21.44 47.44 37.89
CA GLN A 11 -21.64 46.16 37.19
C GLN A 11 -20.65 45.95 36.04
N ASP A 12 -20.34 47.01 35.29
CA ASP A 12 -19.39 46.95 34.17
C ASP A 12 -17.94 46.84 34.67
N LEU A 13 -17.59 47.49 35.79
CA LEU A 13 -16.33 47.31 36.52
C LEU A 13 -16.17 45.87 37.03
N GLU A 14 -17.21 45.30 37.63
CA GLU A 14 -17.16 43.94 38.19
C GLU A 14 -16.96 42.89 37.08
N LYS A 15 -17.63 43.07 35.93
CA LYS A 15 -17.43 42.21 34.74
C LYS A 15 -16.05 42.36 34.12
N SER A 16 -15.53 43.58 33.99
CA SER A 16 -14.20 43.81 33.41
C SER A 16 -13.05 43.30 34.31
N ILE A 17 -13.23 43.31 35.63
CA ILE A 17 -12.30 42.69 36.58
C ILE A 17 -12.37 41.15 36.49
N ALA A 18 -13.57 40.59 36.33
CA ALA A 18 -13.77 39.14 36.30
C ALA A 18 -13.37 38.48 34.96
N PHE A 19 -13.61 39.13 33.83
CA PHE A 19 -13.43 38.56 32.48
C PHE A 19 -12.33 39.26 31.65
N GLY A 20 -11.73 40.35 32.15
CA GLY A 20 -10.78 41.16 31.39
C GLY A 20 -11.46 41.99 30.29
N VAL A 21 -10.66 42.74 29.50
CA VAL A 21 -11.13 43.68 28.45
C VAL A 21 -11.93 43.01 27.32
N SER A 22 -11.87 41.68 27.19
CA SER A 22 -12.68 40.91 26.25
C SER A 22 -13.34 39.73 26.95
N GLU A 23 -14.67 39.78 27.05
CA GLU A 23 -15.49 38.65 27.45
C GLU A 23 -15.38 37.58 26.36
N ASP A 24 -14.53 36.57 26.58
CA ASP A 24 -14.30 35.47 25.65
C ASP A 24 -15.51 34.54 25.63
N ASN A 25 -16.47 34.89 24.77
CA ASN A 25 -17.67 34.09 24.54
C ASN A 25 -17.35 32.94 23.58
N ILE A 26 -16.52 31.99 24.03
CA ILE A 26 -16.27 30.76 23.26
C ILE A 26 -17.57 29.96 23.21
N ASP A 27 -18.09 29.77 22.01
CA ASP A 27 -19.20 28.85 21.76
C ASP A 27 -18.68 27.41 21.81
N LEU A 28 -18.73 26.83 23.02
CA LEU A 28 -18.34 25.45 23.30
C LEU A 28 -19.07 24.43 22.43
N LYS A 29 -20.30 24.72 21.98
CA LYS A 29 -21.04 23.81 21.09
C LYS A 29 -20.37 23.73 19.73
N THR A 30 -20.06 24.87 19.15
CA THR A 30 -19.39 24.95 17.85
C THR A 30 -17.99 24.32 17.92
N VAL A 31 -17.22 24.61 18.98
CA VAL A 31 -15.88 24.02 19.17
C VAL A 31 -15.94 22.50 19.29
N SER A 32 -16.85 21.96 20.10
CA SER A 32 -17.01 20.52 20.28
C SER A 32 -17.38 19.81 18.98
N PHE A 33 -18.24 20.42 18.15
CA PHE A 33 -18.63 19.88 16.86
C PHE A 33 -17.43 19.75 15.91
N TRP A 34 -16.61 20.79 15.80
CA TRP A 34 -15.41 20.77 14.95
C TRP A 34 -14.36 19.78 15.43
N ILE A 35 -14.22 19.59 16.75
CA ILE A 35 -13.32 18.57 17.31
C ILE A 35 -13.79 17.17 16.92
N VAL A 36 -15.07 16.86 17.12
CA VAL A 36 -15.63 15.54 16.77
C VAL A 36 -15.53 15.29 15.27
N LEU A 37 -15.87 16.30 14.45
CA LEU A 37 -15.73 16.25 13.00
C LEU A 37 -14.28 15.97 12.58
N GLY A 38 -13.31 16.66 13.19
CA GLY A 38 -11.90 16.48 12.91
C GLY A 38 -11.41 15.07 13.24
N ILE A 39 -11.83 14.53 14.39
CA ILE A 39 -11.50 13.15 14.79
C ILE A 39 -12.05 12.14 13.78
N VAL A 40 -13.31 12.30 13.36
CA VAL A 40 -13.93 11.41 12.37
C VAL A 40 -13.18 11.46 11.04
N LEU A 41 -12.79 12.65 10.58
CA LEU A 41 -12.06 12.82 9.33
C LEU A 41 -10.68 12.15 9.37
N VAL A 42 -9.96 12.27 10.49
CA VAL A 42 -8.69 11.58 10.69
C VAL A 42 -8.86 10.06 10.65
N ILE A 43 -9.91 9.53 11.27
CA ILE A 43 -10.21 8.09 11.24
C ILE A 43 -10.43 7.61 9.80
N ILE A 44 -11.20 8.34 8.99
CA ILE A 44 -11.45 7.99 7.58
C ILE A 44 -10.14 7.96 6.79
N ILE A 45 -9.26 8.94 6.99
CA ILE A 45 -7.96 9.00 6.31
C ILE A 45 -7.11 7.78 6.69
N LEU A 46 -6.99 7.47 7.99
CA LEU A 46 -6.23 6.31 8.47
C LEU A 46 -6.78 5.01 7.88
N PHE A 47 -8.10 4.85 7.82
CA PHE A 47 -8.74 3.68 7.23
C PHE A 47 -8.46 3.57 5.73
N GLY A 48 -8.49 4.70 5.02
CA GLY A 48 -8.14 4.78 3.60
C GLY A 48 -6.70 4.37 3.34
N VAL A 49 -5.74 4.90 4.12
CA VAL A 49 -4.32 4.55 4.02
C VAL A 49 -4.08 3.07 4.33
N TYR A 50 -4.72 2.54 5.37
CA TYR A 50 -4.60 1.13 5.74
C TYR A 50 -5.10 0.19 4.62
N ASN A 51 -6.27 0.50 4.04
CA ASN A 51 -6.80 -0.28 2.92
C ASN A 51 -5.93 -0.14 1.67
N MET A 52 -5.44 1.06 1.37
CA MET A 52 -4.52 1.31 0.25
C MET A 52 -3.22 0.51 0.40
N TYR A 53 -2.65 0.47 1.62
CA TYR A 53 -1.45 -0.30 1.90
C TYR A 53 -1.67 -1.81 1.67
N ASN A 54 -2.76 -2.35 2.20
CA ASN A 54 -3.10 -3.76 2.00
C ASN A 54 -3.36 -4.09 0.53
N TYR A 55 -4.06 -3.22 -0.20
CA TYR A 55 -4.32 -3.39 -1.63
C TYR A 55 -3.04 -3.35 -2.46
N ASN A 56 -2.14 -2.40 -2.20
CA ASN A 56 -0.86 -2.29 -2.89
C ASN A 56 0.06 -3.47 -2.61
N GLN A 57 0.13 -3.96 -1.37
CA GLN A 57 0.94 -5.14 -1.06
C GLN A 57 0.38 -6.39 -1.75
N PHE A 58 -0.95 -6.53 -1.79
CA PHE A 58 -1.59 -7.64 -2.48
C PHE A 58 -1.37 -7.58 -4.00
N LEU A 59 -1.48 -6.41 -4.64
CA LEU A 59 -1.18 -6.27 -6.06
C LEU A 59 0.30 -6.46 -6.36
N SER A 60 1.21 -5.86 -5.58
CA SER A 60 2.64 -5.99 -5.81
C SER A 60 3.10 -7.44 -5.66
N SER A 61 2.55 -8.18 -4.69
CA SER A 61 2.81 -9.60 -4.53
C SER A 61 2.25 -10.44 -5.69
N GLN A 62 1.07 -10.10 -6.22
CA GLN A 62 0.50 -10.82 -7.37
C GLN A 62 1.26 -10.52 -8.67
N GLN A 63 1.62 -9.26 -8.91
CA GLN A 63 2.43 -8.87 -10.07
C GLN A 63 3.78 -9.59 -10.05
N ALA A 64 4.45 -9.60 -8.89
CA ALA A 64 5.72 -10.30 -8.74
C ALA A 64 5.60 -11.83 -8.91
N ALA A 65 4.49 -12.44 -8.47
CA ALA A 65 4.24 -13.86 -8.67
C ALA A 65 4.00 -14.20 -10.15
N ILE A 66 3.24 -13.37 -10.87
CA ILE A 66 3.00 -13.53 -12.30
C ILE A 66 4.31 -13.37 -13.07
N ASP A 67 5.09 -12.33 -12.79
CA ASP A 67 6.38 -12.10 -13.47
C ASP A 67 7.39 -13.23 -13.19
N ALA A 68 7.37 -13.79 -11.98
CA ALA A 68 8.19 -14.95 -11.63
C ALA A 68 7.78 -16.21 -12.41
N GLU A 69 6.48 -16.48 -12.54
CA GLU A 69 5.94 -17.61 -13.29
C GLU A 69 6.34 -17.53 -14.77
N TYR A 70 6.22 -16.36 -15.40
CA TYR A 70 6.66 -16.15 -16.78
C TYR A 70 8.17 -16.34 -16.95
N HIS A 71 8.98 -15.79 -16.04
CA HIS A 71 10.43 -15.95 -16.10
C HIS A 71 10.86 -17.41 -15.93
N GLU A 72 10.18 -18.17 -15.08
CA GLU A 72 10.48 -19.59 -14.89
C GLU A 72 10.12 -20.41 -16.13
N LEU A 73 9.00 -20.10 -16.79
CA LEU A 73 8.58 -20.73 -18.03
C LEU A 73 9.58 -20.52 -19.18
N ASP A 74 10.08 -19.29 -19.34
CA ASP A 74 11.08 -18.99 -20.38
C ASP A 74 12.42 -19.70 -20.09
N ARG A 75 12.85 -19.76 -18.82
CA ARG A 75 14.05 -20.52 -18.43
C ARG A 75 13.89 -22.02 -18.64
N MET A 76 12.69 -22.57 -18.46
CA MET A 76 12.40 -23.97 -18.77
C MET A 76 12.47 -24.21 -20.27
N ARG A 77 11.80 -23.39 -21.09
CA ARG A 77 11.87 -23.50 -22.56
C ARG A 77 13.28 -23.40 -23.09
N GLU A 78 14.09 -22.47 -22.58
CA GLU A 78 15.49 -22.37 -22.99
C GLU A 78 16.30 -23.60 -22.59
N ARG A 79 16.09 -24.14 -21.38
CA ARG A 79 16.77 -25.38 -20.95
C ARG A 79 16.37 -26.55 -21.83
N ASP A 80 15.09 -26.70 -22.13
CA ASP A 80 14.58 -27.77 -22.97
C ASP A 80 15.13 -27.63 -24.40
N HIS A 81 15.13 -26.43 -24.97
CA HIS A 81 15.75 -26.17 -26.28
C HIS A 81 17.23 -26.53 -26.30
N ARG A 82 17.98 -26.20 -25.25
CA ARG A 82 19.38 -26.62 -25.14
C ARG A 82 19.48 -28.15 -25.08
N MET A 83 18.73 -28.80 -24.18
CA MET A 83 18.75 -30.26 -24.03
C MET A 83 18.34 -31.04 -25.28
N LEU A 84 17.47 -30.49 -26.14
CA LEU A 84 17.02 -31.15 -27.38
C LEU A 84 18.00 -30.96 -28.53
N ASN A 85 18.80 -29.89 -28.51
CA ASN A 85 19.66 -29.48 -29.62
C ASN A 85 21.15 -29.66 -29.37
N THR A 86 21.59 -29.92 -28.14
CA THR A 86 23.00 -30.11 -27.80
C THR A 86 23.33 -31.54 -27.40
N PHE A 87 24.53 -31.98 -27.76
CA PHE A 87 25.09 -33.22 -27.25
C PHE A 87 25.57 -32.99 -25.81
N GLU A 88 25.05 -33.78 -24.87
CA GLU A 88 25.41 -33.70 -23.45
C GLU A 88 25.76 -35.09 -22.89
N LEU A 89 26.76 -35.14 -22.01
CA LEU A 89 27.21 -36.36 -21.33
C LEU A 89 26.24 -36.67 -20.19
N VAL A 90 25.49 -37.77 -20.30
CA VAL A 90 24.51 -38.16 -19.27
C VAL A 90 25.20 -38.90 -18.13
N ASP A 91 26.22 -39.71 -18.46
CA ASP A 91 26.93 -40.56 -17.51
C ASP A 91 28.24 -41.10 -18.13
N GLU A 92 29.39 -40.64 -17.64
CA GLU A 92 30.72 -41.11 -18.08
C GLU A 92 30.99 -42.58 -17.69
N GLU A 93 30.41 -43.05 -16.59
CA GLU A 93 30.63 -44.39 -16.05
C GLU A 93 29.87 -45.44 -16.88
N ASN A 94 28.67 -45.09 -17.33
CA ASN A 94 27.81 -45.96 -18.15
C ASN A 94 27.88 -45.68 -19.66
N ARG A 95 28.76 -44.78 -20.13
CA ARG A 95 28.93 -44.40 -21.55
C ARG A 95 27.62 -44.04 -22.27
N ARG A 96 26.67 -43.42 -21.57
CA ARG A 96 25.40 -42.97 -22.15
C ARG A 96 25.51 -41.52 -22.59
N TYR A 97 25.27 -41.27 -23.87
CA TYR A 97 25.33 -39.95 -24.50
C TYR A 97 23.93 -39.49 -24.90
N ARG A 98 23.59 -38.22 -24.64
CA ARG A 98 22.43 -37.58 -25.26
C ARG A 98 22.80 -37.12 -26.66
N ILE A 99 22.00 -37.52 -27.63
CA ILE A 99 22.11 -37.05 -29.02
C ILE A 99 20.95 -36.09 -29.33
N PRO A 100 21.19 -34.97 -30.04
CA PRO A 100 20.15 -34.06 -30.48
C PRO A 100 19.12 -34.76 -31.35
N ILE A 101 17.87 -34.29 -31.26
CA ILE A 101 16.75 -34.91 -31.97
C ILE A 101 16.98 -34.91 -33.49
N ASP A 102 17.48 -33.82 -34.07
CA ASP A 102 17.70 -33.74 -35.52
C ASP A 102 18.73 -34.78 -36.00
N SER A 103 19.77 -35.01 -35.20
CA SER A 103 20.79 -36.02 -35.50
C SER A 103 20.25 -37.44 -35.32
N ALA A 104 19.42 -37.67 -34.30
CA ALA A 104 18.75 -38.94 -34.09
C ALA A 104 17.77 -39.27 -35.23
N MET A 105 17.00 -38.27 -35.68
CA MET A 105 16.05 -38.40 -36.79
C MET A 105 16.76 -38.68 -38.11
N ALA A 106 17.90 -38.02 -38.36
CA ALA A 106 18.74 -38.30 -39.52
C ALA A 106 19.34 -39.72 -39.49
N LEU A 107 19.64 -40.27 -38.31
CA LEU A 107 20.10 -41.65 -38.16
C LEU A 107 18.98 -42.65 -38.48
N ILE A 108 17.80 -42.45 -37.89
CA ILE A 108 16.64 -43.35 -38.07
C ILE A 108 16.13 -43.31 -39.52
N ALA A 109 16.22 -42.17 -40.21
CA ALA A 109 15.81 -42.05 -41.60
C ALA A 109 16.83 -42.62 -42.60
N ARG A 110 18.06 -42.92 -42.15
CA ARG A 110 19.12 -43.51 -42.97
C ARG A 110 19.19 -45.03 -42.89
N ASP A 111 18.66 -45.59 -41.80
CA ASP A 111 18.36 -47.03 -41.64
C ASP A 111 17.04 -47.38 -42.35
#